data_AF-A0A553GZB6-F1
#
_entry.id   AF-A0A553GZB6-F1
#
_cell.length_a   1.000
_cell.length_b   1.000
_cell.length_c   1.000
_cell.angle_alpha   90.00
_cell.angle_beta   90.00
_cell.angle_gamma   90.00
#
_symmetry.space_group_name_H-M   'P 1'
#
loop_
_entity.id
_entity.type
_entity.pdbx_description
1 polymer ?
#
loop_
_entity_poly.entity_id
_entity_poly.type
_entity_poly.pdbx_seq_one_letter_code
_entity_poly.pdbx_strand_id
1 'polypeptide(L)'
;MQFPQSLDRGQLSLFQEALFSQPVTSLSPDTLPDEWLDEGETFSEVSLRGSAGNCQHLLAPILRALSEDQDARWLTLIAPPAGQTQDWLRRAGANRERILMLNPRGNQTALQLACEALRLGRSHTVVSWLDPLDRLARQELVQAARLGRSQSLNVRLR
;
A
#
# COMPACT_ATOMS: atom_id res chain seq x y z
N MET A 1 -33.58 -14.57 19.10
CA MET A 1 -33.60 -15.34 17.84
C MET A 1 -32.20 -15.31 17.25
N GLN A 2 -31.47 -16.42 17.32
CA GLN A 2 -30.16 -16.60 16.67
C GLN A 2 -30.35 -17.63 15.57
N PHE A 3 -30.11 -17.23 14.32
CA PHE A 3 -29.95 -18.15 13.20
C PHE A 3 -28.46 -18.52 13.12
N PRO A 4 -28.08 -19.80 13.25
CA PRO A 4 -26.79 -20.24 12.72
C PRO A 4 -26.94 -20.38 11.21
N GLN A 5 -26.30 -19.50 10.43
CA GLN A 5 -26.13 -19.75 9.00
C GLN A 5 -25.20 -20.94 8.84
N SER A 6 -25.77 -22.06 8.36
CA SER A 6 -25.02 -23.22 7.90
C SER A 6 -24.17 -22.79 6.70
N LEU A 7 -22.85 -22.73 6.89
CA LEU A 7 -21.93 -22.73 5.75
C LEU A 7 -22.19 -24.01 4.96
N ASP A 8 -22.66 -23.84 3.74
CA ASP A 8 -23.10 -24.91 2.86
C ASP A 8 -21.92 -25.86 2.59
N ARG A 9 -21.99 -27.05 3.19
CA ARG A 9 -20.90 -28.04 3.29
C ARG A 9 -20.39 -28.52 1.92
N GLY A 10 -21.18 -28.30 0.87
CA GLY A 10 -20.84 -28.63 -0.51
C GLY A 10 -19.70 -27.79 -1.09
N GLN A 11 -19.62 -26.50 -0.74
CA GLN A 11 -18.59 -25.62 -1.33
C GLN A 11 -17.18 -25.94 -0.83
N LEU A 12 -17.05 -26.40 0.42
CA LEU A 12 -15.76 -26.81 1.00
C LEU A 12 -15.20 -28.07 0.32
N SER A 13 -16.07 -29.01 -0.07
CA SER A 13 -15.62 -30.24 -0.75
C SER A 13 -15.12 -29.95 -2.17
N LEU A 14 -15.82 -29.06 -2.90
CA LEU A 14 -15.39 -28.61 -4.23
C LEU A 14 -14.07 -27.85 -4.18
N PHE A 15 -13.85 -27.03 -3.14
CA PHE A 15 -12.59 -26.30 -2.96
C PHE A 15 -11.43 -27.26 -2.64
N GLN A 16 -11.68 -28.29 -1.82
CA GLN A 16 -10.68 -29.33 -1.51
C GLN A 16 -10.34 -30.17 -2.73
N GLU A 17 -11.34 -30.64 -3.48
CA GLU A 17 -11.08 -31.38 -4.73
C GLU A 17 -10.28 -30.54 -5.71
N ALA A 18 -10.59 -29.26 -5.90
CA ALA A 18 -9.82 -28.37 -6.76
C ALA A 18 -8.36 -28.21 -6.32
N LEU A 19 -8.10 -28.06 -5.01
CA LEU A 19 -6.73 -27.94 -4.47
C LEU A 19 -5.91 -29.23 -4.62
N PHE A 20 -6.54 -30.39 -4.48
CA PHE A 20 -5.85 -31.69 -4.53
C PHE A 20 -5.77 -32.32 -5.92
N SER A 21 -6.57 -31.86 -6.88
CA SER A 21 -6.61 -32.40 -8.26
C SER A 21 -5.77 -31.61 -9.27
N GLN A 22 -5.28 -30.42 -8.93
CA GLN A 22 -4.40 -29.69 -9.84
C GLN A 22 -2.95 -30.19 -9.72
N PRO A 23 -2.32 -30.65 -10.82
CA PRO A 23 -0.87 -30.80 -10.84
C PRO A 23 -0.27 -29.42 -10.56
N VAL A 24 0.72 -29.37 -9.67
CA VAL A 24 1.49 -28.17 -9.33
C VAL A 24 2.20 -27.72 -10.60
N THR A 25 1.48 -26.97 -11.43
CA THR A 25 2.04 -26.31 -12.59
C THR A 25 2.83 -25.17 -11.97
N SER A 26 4.16 -25.26 -12.08
CA SER A 26 5.04 -24.15 -11.78
C SER A 26 4.52 -22.95 -12.55
N LEU A 27 3.82 -22.05 -11.85
CA LEU A 27 3.46 -20.74 -12.37
C LEU A 27 4.79 -20.04 -12.65
N SER A 28 5.21 -20.04 -13.91
CA SER A 28 6.30 -19.18 -14.34
C SER A 28 5.92 -17.74 -13.95
N PRO A 29 6.76 -17.01 -13.23
CA PRO A 29 6.42 -15.69 -12.68
C PRO A 29 6.21 -14.60 -13.76
N ASP A 30 6.49 -14.89 -15.04
CA ASP A 30 6.60 -13.89 -16.11
C ASP A 30 5.33 -13.65 -16.92
N THR A 31 4.14 -13.95 -16.41
CA THR A 31 2.90 -13.62 -17.15
C THR A 31 1.79 -13.18 -16.22
N LEU A 32 2.05 -12.09 -15.49
CA LEU A 32 0.96 -11.20 -15.13
C LEU A 32 0.45 -10.56 -16.44
N PRO A 33 -0.86 -10.63 -16.74
CA PRO A 33 -1.40 -9.97 -17.93
C PRO A 33 -1.08 -8.47 -17.86
N ASP A 34 -0.52 -7.91 -18.94
CA ASP A 34 -0.27 -6.47 -19.13
C ASP A 34 -1.51 -5.60 -18.84
N GLU A 35 -2.72 -6.20 -18.81
CA GLU A 35 -3.99 -5.54 -18.53
C GLU A 35 -4.11 -4.92 -17.12
N TRP A 36 -3.23 -5.28 -16.17
CA TRP A 36 -3.21 -4.68 -14.82
C TRP A 36 -2.30 -3.45 -14.74
N LEU A 37 -1.53 -3.15 -15.78
CA LEU A 37 -0.75 -1.94 -15.91
C LEU A 37 -1.64 -0.86 -16.53
N ASP A 38 -2.57 -0.30 -15.75
CA ASP A 38 -3.14 0.99 -16.11
C ASP A 38 -2.00 2.03 -16.07
N GLU A 39 -1.35 2.26 -17.21
CA GLU A 39 -0.24 3.21 -17.38
C GLU A 39 -0.62 4.65 -16.95
N GLY A 40 -1.88 4.91 -16.62
CA GLY A 40 -2.41 6.24 -16.30
C GLY A 40 -2.62 6.57 -14.81
N GLU A 41 -2.76 5.59 -13.91
CA GLU A 41 -3.20 5.88 -12.53
C GLU A 41 -2.04 5.87 -11.52
N THR A 42 -1.42 7.03 -11.34
CA THR A 42 -0.31 7.26 -10.39
C THR A 42 -0.77 7.40 -8.94
N PHE A 43 -2.05 7.13 -8.64
CA PHE A 43 -2.63 7.24 -7.32
C PHE A 43 -3.42 5.98 -6.98
N SER A 44 -3.11 5.38 -5.85
CA SER A 44 -3.84 4.26 -5.26
C SER A 44 -4.22 4.58 -3.81
N GLU A 45 -5.32 4.00 -3.33
CA GLU A 45 -5.74 4.08 -1.92
C GLU A 45 -5.98 2.68 -1.35
N VAL A 46 -5.40 2.40 -0.18
CA VAL A 46 -5.71 1.22 0.61
C VAL A 46 -6.45 1.62 1.89
N SER A 47 -7.62 1.01 2.11
CA SER A 47 -8.42 1.21 3.32
C SER A 47 -8.42 -0.08 4.15
N LEU A 48 -7.86 -0.02 5.36
CA LEU A 48 -7.85 -1.13 6.31
C LEU A 48 -8.78 -0.79 7.47
N ARG A 49 -9.68 -1.73 7.81
CA ARG A 49 -10.64 -1.56 8.90
C ARG A 49 -10.54 -2.71 9.90
N GLY A 50 -10.51 -2.39 11.19
CA GLY A 50 -10.47 -3.40 12.25
C GLY A 50 -9.61 -2.99 13.43
N SER A 51 -9.09 -3.97 14.18
CA SER A 51 -8.17 -3.66 15.28
C SER A 51 -6.88 -3.03 14.75
N ALA A 52 -6.30 -2.11 15.52
CA ALA A 52 -5.04 -1.46 15.13
C ALA A 52 -3.92 -2.47 14.83
N GLY A 53 -3.83 -3.55 15.61
CA GLY A 53 -2.86 -4.62 15.40
C GLY A 53 -3.09 -5.39 14.10
N ASN A 54 -4.34 -5.70 13.76
CA ASN A 54 -4.67 -6.41 12.51
C ASN A 54 -4.38 -5.50 11.29
N CYS A 55 -4.77 -4.23 11.34
CA CYS A 55 -4.48 -3.27 10.28
C CYS A 55 -2.97 -3.11 10.08
N GLN A 56 -2.19 -3.05 11.16
CA GLN A 56 -0.72 -3.05 11.08
C GLN A 56 -0.20 -4.34 10.44
N HIS A 57 -0.65 -5.51 10.89
CA HIS A 57 -0.22 -6.79 10.34
C HIS A 57 -0.48 -6.89 8.83
N LEU A 58 -1.61 -6.38 8.35
CA LEU A 58 -1.95 -6.35 6.92
C LEU A 58 -1.16 -5.30 6.14
N LEU A 59 -0.83 -4.15 6.74
CA LEU A 59 -0.04 -3.11 6.08
C LEU A 59 1.46 -3.47 5.97
N ALA A 60 2.00 -4.21 6.94
CA ALA A 60 3.40 -4.60 7.01
C ALA A 60 3.95 -5.20 5.69
N PRO A 61 3.33 -6.23 5.07
CA PRO A 61 3.84 -6.81 3.83
C PRO A 61 3.85 -5.83 2.66
N ILE A 62 2.89 -4.88 2.60
CA ILE A 62 2.85 -3.85 1.56
C ILE A 62 4.08 -2.95 1.66
N LEU A 63 4.36 -2.43 2.85
CA LEU A 63 5.51 -1.54 3.06
C LEU A 63 6.84 -2.28 2.92
N ARG A 64 6.90 -3.57 3.30
CA ARG A 64 8.08 -4.41 3.05
C ARG A 64 8.36 -4.55 1.56
N ALA A 65 7.38 -4.98 0.78
CA ALA A 65 7.54 -5.16 -0.67
C ALA A 65 7.96 -3.85 -1.36
N LEU A 66 7.32 -2.74 -1.03
CA LEU A 66 7.70 -1.42 -1.58
C LEU A 66 9.12 -1.01 -1.18
N SER A 67 9.59 -1.35 0.02
CA SER A 67 10.96 -1.01 0.44
C SER A 67 12.03 -1.85 -0.27
N GLU A 68 11.64 -2.97 -0.88
CA GLU A 68 12.49 -3.91 -1.60
C GLU A 68 12.41 -3.74 -3.13
N ASP A 69 11.62 -2.78 -3.62
CA ASP A 69 11.42 -2.51 -5.05
C ASP A 69 12.75 -2.36 -5.81
N GLN A 70 12.81 -2.70 -7.09
CA GLN A 70 14.06 -2.60 -7.86
C GLN A 70 14.46 -1.14 -8.16
N ASP A 71 13.53 -0.19 -8.08
CA ASP A 71 13.78 1.23 -8.30
C ASP A 71 14.62 1.83 -7.16
N ALA A 72 15.86 2.23 -7.47
CA ALA A 72 16.84 2.76 -6.51
C ALA A 72 16.39 4.03 -5.76
N ARG A 73 15.29 4.67 -6.15
CA ARG A 73 14.69 5.81 -5.44
C ARG A 73 14.11 5.41 -4.08
N TRP A 74 13.85 6.41 -3.24
CA TRP A 74 13.30 6.20 -1.89
C TRP A 74 11.86 5.66 -1.89
N LEU A 75 11.52 4.86 -0.88
CA LEU A 75 10.15 4.75 -0.38
C LEU A 75 9.95 5.82 0.68
N THR A 76 9.11 6.83 0.42
CA THR A 76 8.91 7.94 1.36
C THR A 76 7.58 7.80 2.11
N LEU A 77 7.61 7.85 3.44
CA LEU A 77 6.43 7.84 4.31
C LEU A 77 6.20 9.26 4.86
N ILE A 78 5.02 9.82 4.61
CA ILE A 78 4.64 11.18 5.00
C ILE A 78 3.74 11.14 6.24
N ALA A 79 4.22 11.70 7.34
CA ALA A 79 3.49 11.77 8.61
C ALA A 79 2.82 10.44 9.01
N PRO A 80 3.57 9.31 9.05
CA PRO A 80 2.99 8.04 9.44
C PRO A 80 2.37 8.13 10.85
N PRO A 81 1.22 7.47 11.11
CA PRO A 81 0.61 7.43 12.43
C PRO A 81 1.57 6.83 13.46
N ALA A 82 1.31 7.08 14.75
CA ALA A 82 2.16 6.59 15.84
C ALA A 82 2.38 5.06 15.86
N GLY A 83 1.51 4.28 15.19
CA GLY A 83 1.66 2.83 15.05
C GLY A 83 2.75 2.40 14.06
N GLN A 84 3.18 3.26 13.15
CA GLN A 84 4.16 2.97 12.09
C GLN A 84 5.54 3.54 12.47
N THR A 85 6.02 3.17 13.66
CA THR A 85 7.34 3.58 14.14
C THR A 85 8.48 2.90 13.38
N GLN A 86 9.70 3.41 13.54
CA GLN A 86 10.93 2.76 13.05
C GLN A 86 11.09 1.33 13.59
N ASP A 87 10.71 1.08 14.85
CA ASP A 87 10.74 -0.25 15.45
C ASP A 87 9.71 -1.20 14.85
N TRP A 88 8.54 -0.67 14.51
CA TRP A 88 7.52 -1.44 13.81
C TRP A 88 7.97 -1.79 12.38
N LEU A 89 8.53 -0.85 11.63
CA LEU A 89 9.08 -1.10 10.28
C LEU A 89 10.17 -2.18 10.30
N ARG A 90 11.06 -2.13 11.30
CA ARG A 90 12.08 -3.18 11.50
C ARG A 90 11.44 -4.56 11.72
N ARG A 91 10.44 -4.65 12.59
CA ARG A 91 9.73 -5.92 12.87
C ARG A 91 8.92 -6.41 11.68
N ALA A 92 8.42 -5.51 10.84
CA ALA A 92 7.75 -5.82 9.58
C ALA A 92 8.72 -6.38 8.52
N GLY A 93 10.03 -6.33 8.77
CA GLY A 93 11.06 -6.78 7.82
C GLY A 93 11.30 -5.80 6.67
N ALA A 94 10.86 -4.55 6.80
CA ALA A 94 11.06 -3.55 5.75
C ALA A 94 12.53 -3.09 5.68
N ASN A 95 13.05 -2.85 4.48
CA ASN A 95 14.39 -2.35 4.25
C ASN A 95 14.50 -0.87 4.66
N ARG A 96 14.97 -0.63 5.88
CA ARG A 96 15.07 0.70 6.47
C ARG A 96 16.07 1.61 5.77
N GLU A 97 17.06 1.05 5.09
CA GLU A 97 18.06 1.83 4.34
C GLU A 97 17.47 2.46 3.08
N ARG A 98 16.24 2.07 2.71
CA ARG A 98 15.51 2.56 1.54
C ARG A 98 14.22 3.30 1.88
N ILE A 99 13.96 3.52 3.18
CA ILE A 99 12.78 4.23 3.65
C ILE A 99 13.16 5.60 4.19
N LEU A 100 12.55 6.64 3.65
CA LEU A 100 12.62 8.00 4.16
C LEU A 100 11.32 8.34 4.91
N MET A 101 11.41 8.76 6.17
CA MET A 101 10.23 9.23 6.91
C MET A 101 10.28 10.75 7.06
N LEU A 102 9.25 11.43 6.58
CA LEU A 102 9.15 12.89 6.63
C LEU A 102 7.92 13.30 7.44
N ASN A 103 8.08 14.34 8.26
CA ASN A 103 7.00 15.00 8.98
C ASN A 103 6.89 16.45 8.51
N PRO A 104 5.66 17.00 8.35
CA PRO A 104 5.47 18.40 8.02
C PRO A 104 6.14 19.32 9.04
N ARG A 105 6.65 20.47 8.58
CA ARG A 105 7.31 21.47 9.41
C ARG A 105 6.64 22.83 9.28
N GLY A 106 6.62 23.61 10.36
CA GLY A 106 6.00 24.94 10.37
C GLY A 106 4.51 24.86 10.00
N ASN A 107 4.11 25.63 8.99
CA ASN A 107 2.73 25.69 8.50
C ASN A 107 2.45 24.72 7.32
N GLN A 108 3.41 23.85 6.96
CA GLN A 108 3.23 22.89 5.88
C GLN A 108 2.23 21.80 6.28
N THR A 109 1.31 21.45 5.39
CA THR A 109 0.40 20.31 5.60
C THR A 109 1.01 19.00 5.11
N ALA A 110 0.49 17.86 5.58
CA ALA A 110 0.91 16.54 5.07
C ALA A 110 0.64 16.38 3.57
N LEU A 111 -0.47 16.92 3.06
CA LEU A 111 -0.76 16.95 1.62
C LEU A 111 0.29 17.75 0.84
N GLN A 112 0.65 18.95 1.31
CA GLN A 112 1.67 19.77 0.66
C GLN A 112 3.02 19.07 0.62
N LEU A 113 3.43 18.46 1.74
CA LEU A 113 4.68 17.70 1.83
C LEU A 113 4.67 16.46 0.93
N ALA A 114 3.55 15.72 0.87
CA ALA A 114 3.40 14.58 -0.04
C ALA A 114 3.53 15.00 -1.50
N CYS A 115 2.82 16.05 -1.90
CA CYS A 115 2.90 16.61 -3.25
C CYS A 115 4.31 17.12 -3.60
N GLU A 116 5.05 17.69 -2.64
CA GLU A 116 6.45 18.08 -2.85
C GLU A 116 7.36 16.88 -3.04
N ALA A 117 7.28 15.88 -2.16
CA ALA A 117 8.07 14.65 -2.25
C ALA A 117 7.83 13.91 -3.58
N LEU A 118 6.58 13.86 -4.03
CA LEU A 118 6.19 13.31 -5.33
C LEU A 118 6.81 14.13 -6.46
N ARG A 119 6.58 15.45 -6.52
CA ARG A 119 7.10 16.31 -7.61
C ARG A 119 8.62 16.25 -7.77
N LEU A 120 9.37 16.07 -6.68
CA LEU A 120 10.83 15.98 -6.73
C LEU A 120 11.33 14.71 -7.43
N GLY A 121 10.51 13.68 -7.59
CA GLY A 121 10.85 12.45 -8.31
C GLY A 121 11.99 11.64 -7.69
N ARG A 122 12.38 11.95 -6.44
CA ARG A 122 13.42 11.24 -5.68
C ARG A 122 12.91 9.98 -4.97
N SER A 123 11.60 9.77 -4.99
CA SER A 123 10.95 8.60 -4.43
C SER A 123 10.27 7.83 -5.56
N HIS A 124 10.34 6.51 -5.56
CA HIS A 124 9.52 5.71 -6.48
C HIS A 124 8.07 5.69 -5.98
N THR A 125 7.86 5.61 -4.67
CA THR A 125 6.53 5.68 -4.03
C THR A 125 6.54 6.64 -2.86
N VAL A 126 5.48 7.45 -2.75
CA VAL A 126 5.19 8.29 -1.58
C VAL A 126 3.90 7.80 -0.93
N VAL A 127 4.03 7.33 0.31
CA VAL A 127 2.92 6.85 1.14
C VAL A 127 2.46 7.96 2.06
N SER A 128 1.15 8.19 2.11
CA SER A 128 0.51 9.19 2.96
C SER A 128 -0.67 8.59 3.73
N TRP A 129 -1.08 9.25 4.82
CA TRP A 129 -2.22 8.86 5.66
C TRP A 129 -3.23 10.01 5.75
N LEU A 130 -3.70 10.46 4.60
CA LEU A 130 -4.61 11.60 4.49
C LEU A 130 -6.05 11.12 4.66
N ASP A 131 -6.71 11.59 5.71
CA ASP A 131 -8.14 11.39 5.95
C ASP A 131 -8.70 12.61 6.72
N PRO A 132 -9.66 13.38 6.16
CA PRO A 132 -10.29 13.20 4.85
C PRO A 132 -9.35 13.53 3.68
N LEU A 133 -9.55 12.82 2.57
CA LEU A 133 -8.94 13.11 1.28
C LEU A 133 -10.05 13.39 0.26
N ASP A 134 -10.20 14.65 -0.12
CA ASP A 134 -11.19 15.06 -1.11
C ASP A 134 -10.69 14.88 -2.56
N ARG A 135 -11.57 15.16 -3.53
CA ARG A 135 -11.25 14.99 -4.95
C ARG A 135 -10.14 15.93 -5.41
N LEU A 136 -10.09 17.16 -4.87
CA LEU A 136 -9.09 18.16 -5.28
C LEU A 136 -7.71 17.73 -4.79
N ALA A 137 -7.59 17.36 -3.51
CA ALA A 137 -6.38 16.84 -2.90
C ALA A 137 -5.87 15.57 -3.61
N ARG A 138 -6.78 14.65 -3.98
CA ARG A 138 -6.43 13.48 -4.81
C ARG A 138 -5.84 13.90 -6.16
N GLN A 139 -6.44 14.89 -6.83
CA GLN A 139 -5.92 15.38 -8.10
C GLN A 139 -4.55 16.03 -7.95
N GLU A 140 -4.30 16.78 -6.87
CA GLU A 140 -2.96 17.33 -6.58
C GLU A 140 -1.90 16.23 -6.46
N LEU A 141 -2.22 15.15 -5.75
CA LEU A 141 -1.32 13.99 -5.62
C LEU A 141 -1.06 13.31 -6.96
N VAL A 142 -2.09 13.08 -7.77
CA VAL A 142 -1.95 12.48 -9.11
C VAL A 142 -1.02 13.32 -9.99
N GLN A 143 -1.23 14.65 -10.04
CA GLN A 143 -0.40 15.54 -10.86
C GLN A 143 1.04 15.58 -10.34
N ALA A 144 1.23 15.67 -9.03
CA ALA A 144 2.56 15.64 -8.42
C ALA A 144 3.30 14.32 -8.73
N ALA A 145 2.61 13.20 -8.63
CA ALA A 145 3.14 11.87 -8.89
C ALA A 145 3.53 11.69 -10.37
N ARG A 146 2.71 12.19 -11.30
CA ARG A 146 3.03 12.20 -12.74
C ARG A 146 4.29 13.01 -13.04
N LEU A 147 4.40 14.22 -12.46
CA LEU A 147 5.60 15.07 -12.64
C LEU A 147 6.88 14.40 -12.13
N GLY A 148 6.79 13.71 -10.99
CA GLY A 148 7.93 12.99 -10.40
C GLY A 148 8.21 11.61 -10.98
N ARG A 149 7.35 11.10 -11.87
CA ARG A 149 7.34 9.70 -12.31
C ARG A 149 7.34 8.75 -11.10
N SER A 150 6.47 9.03 -10.14
CA SER A 150 6.35 8.34 -8.86
C SER A 150 4.92 7.82 -8.68
N GLN A 151 4.75 6.92 -7.72
CA GLN A 151 3.45 6.44 -7.27
C GLN A 151 3.03 7.15 -5.98
N SER A 152 1.76 7.53 -5.89
CA SER A 152 1.13 8.02 -4.67
C SER A 152 0.25 6.93 -4.08
N LEU A 153 0.55 6.52 -2.85
CA LEU A 153 -0.25 5.56 -2.10
C LEU A 153 -0.85 6.25 -0.86
N ASN A 154 -2.17 6.37 -0.79
CA ASN A 154 -2.86 6.80 0.43
C ASN A 154 -3.28 5.59 1.26
N VAL A 155 -3.05 5.64 2.57
CA VAL A 155 -3.41 4.59 3.53
C VAL A 155 -4.43 5.14 4.52
N ARG A 156 -5.59 4.51 4.61
CA ARG A 156 -6.63 4.84 5.59
C ARG A 156 -6.80 3.71 6.58
N LEU A 157 -6.49 3.99 7.83
CA LEU A 157 -6.68 3.06 8.95
C LEU A 157 -7.94 3.49 9.70
N ARG A 158 -8.95 2.61 9.79
CA ARG A 158 -10.22 2.89 10.49
C ARG A 158 -10.61 1.80 11.47
#